data_AF-A0A918N609-F1
#
_entry.id   AF-A0A918N609-F1
#
_cell.length_a   1.000
_cell.length_b   1.000
_cell.length_c   1.000
_cell.angle_alpha   90.00
_cell.angle_beta   90.00
_cell.angle_gamma   90.00
#
_symmetry.space_group_name_H-M   'P 1'
#
loop_
_entity.id
_entity.type
_entity.pdbx_description
1 polymer ?
#
loop_
_entity_poly.entity_id
_entity_poly.type
_entity_poly.pdbx_seq_one_letter_code
_entity_poly.pdbx_strand_id
1 'polypeptide(L)'
;MDINQTLSNIIQKDKIWIFVLSLILAIVGFSNLLVTPAIDFLSDINSDMMLGLGIAMELKSIASGIDSSGIPLVGGVATEISDIFTRAISYLTFANIVIAVQTILVNMGKSLFFKVLPFVFLIGVFLKNYNKIALKLLIIALLINPGLSMYVNGIHYVSDTMQLDLGSSLHEHLSSIKNKYQEKREKVETKQEERKEKQLEKAKERGHKGIGVFRKVEDAVVNKVEDIGVDVEEGFSEAFEVLKEGKKEIMKLIINMISNLIVLFLILPLLYFYIMSFLLKKFFHFSRLSTIEKAQEANLKKIGKDINNTSV
;
A
#
# COMPACT_ATOMS: atom_id res chain seq x y z
N MET A 1 -5.29 -1.46 60.74
CA MET A 1 -5.49 -0.93 59.37
C MET A 1 -6.13 -2.04 58.59
N ASP A 2 -7.42 -1.90 58.27
CA ASP A 2 -8.26 -3.00 57.80
C ASP A 2 -7.86 -3.47 56.41
N ILE A 3 -7.74 -4.79 56.22
CA ILE A 3 -7.49 -5.44 54.92
C ILE A 3 -8.52 -4.99 53.86
N ASN A 4 -9.74 -4.65 54.30
CA ASN A 4 -10.80 -4.08 53.48
C ASN A 4 -10.50 -2.66 52.98
N GLN A 5 -9.81 -1.82 53.76
CA GLN A 5 -9.36 -0.49 53.29
C GLN A 5 -8.21 -0.61 52.29
N THR A 6 -7.28 -1.54 52.51
CA THR A 6 -6.15 -1.77 51.59
C THR A 6 -6.63 -2.33 50.25
N LEU A 7 -7.58 -3.27 50.25
CA LEU A 7 -8.21 -3.81 49.04
C LEU A 7 -9.09 -2.78 48.31
N SER A 8 -9.88 -1.99 49.05
CA SER A 8 -10.68 -0.90 48.49
C SER A 8 -9.79 0.16 47.81
N ASN A 9 -8.68 0.55 48.45
CA ASN A 9 -7.72 1.49 47.89
C ASN A 9 -7.01 0.95 46.65
N ILE A 10 -6.68 -0.35 46.59
CA ILE A 10 -6.10 -0.97 45.38
C ILE A 10 -7.14 -0.99 44.23
N ILE A 11 -8.39 -1.33 44.51
CA ILE A 11 -9.48 -1.37 43.52
C ILE A 11 -9.82 0.03 42.98
N GLN A 12 -9.76 1.07 43.81
CA GLN A 12 -9.90 2.45 43.36
C GLN A 12 -8.68 2.92 42.55
N LYS A 13 -7.46 2.53 42.96
CA LYS A 13 -6.21 2.85 42.26
C LYS A 13 -6.16 2.25 40.86
N ASP A 14 -6.61 1.01 40.67
CA ASP A 14 -6.70 0.35 39.35
C ASP A 14 -7.67 1.09 38.39
N LYS A 15 -8.81 1.56 38.90
CA LYS A 15 -9.78 2.34 38.11
C LYS A 15 -9.25 3.71 37.71
N ILE A 16 -8.49 4.36 38.60
CA ILE A 16 -7.86 5.66 38.33
C ILE A 16 -6.82 5.52 37.21
N TRP A 17 -5.98 4.47 37.24
CA TRP A 17 -4.98 4.24 36.18
C TRP A 17 -5.61 4.00 34.81
N ILE A 18 -6.68 3.19 34.75
CA ILE A 18 -7.43 2.94 33.52
C ILE A 18 -7.99 4.25 32.96
N PHE A 19 -8.57 5.08 33.83
CA PHE A 19 -9.13 6.37 33.44
C PHE A 19 -8.05 7.33 32.92
N VAL A 20 -6.93 7.46 33.66
CA VAL A 20 -5.79 8.32 33.29
C VAL A 20 -5.21 7.90 31.95
N LEU A 21 -4.94 6.61 31.74
CA LEU A 21 -4.38 6.11 30.48
C LEU A 21 -5.34 6.32 29.30
N SER A 22 -6.62 6.01 29.49
CA SER A 22 -7.63 6.20 28.44
C SER A 22 -7.81 7.68 28.10
N LEU A 23 -7.74 8.56 29.09
CA LEU A 23 -7.82 10.00 28.92
C LEU A 23 -6.61 10.54 28.13
N ILE A 24 -5.40 10.10 28.46
CA ILE A 24 -4.18 10.46 27.71
C ILE A 24 -4.31 10.02 26.26
N LEU A 25 -4.69 8.77 26.01
CA LEU A 25 -4.87 8.26 24.63
C LEU A 25 -5.97 9.02 23.88
N ALA A 26 -7.08 9.34 24.53
CA ALA A 26 -8.16 10.13 23.93
C ALA A 26 -7.70 11.55 23.58
N ILE A 27 -6.92 12.21 24.45
CA ILE A 27 -6.34 13.54 24.18
C ILE A 27 -5.38 13.46 22.98
N VAL A 28 -4.51 12.45 22.94
CA VAL A 28 -3.60 12.22 21.82
C VAL A 28 -4.39 12.04 20.51
N GLY A 29 -5.42 11.21 20.50
CA GLY A 29 -6.30 11.02 19.33
C GLY A 29 -7.07 12.28 18.93
N PHE A 30 -7.46 13.12 19.89
CA PHE A 30 -8.14 14.38 19.63
C PHE A 30 -7.22 15.42 18.95
N SER A 31 -5.96 15.46 19.38
CA SER A 31 -4.94 16.42 18.93
C SER A 31 -4.43 16.23 17.50
N ASN A 32 -4.79 15.13 16.83
CA ASN A 32 -4.25 14.71 15.52
C ASN A 32 -2.73 14.52 15.46
N LEU A 33 -2.01 14.56 16.59
CA LEU A 33 -0.55 14.50 16.63
C LEU A 33 0.04 13.27 15.94
N LEU A 34 -0.67 12.14 16.00
CA LEU A 34 -0.28 10.89 15.33
C LEU A 34 -0.97 10.68 13.98
N VAL A 35 -2.13 11.31 13.77
CA VAL A 35 -2.97 11.08 12.59
C VAL A 35 -2.32 11.68 11.35
N THR A 36 -1.77 12.89 11.45
CA THR A 36 -1.16 13.58 10.30
C THR A 36 0.09 12.86 9.80
N PRO A 37 1.12 12.56 10.63
CA PRO A 37 2.32 11.87 10.15
C PRO A 37 2.02 10.48 9.57
N ALA A 38 1.03 9.77 10.12
CA ALA A 38 0.60 8.49 9.59
C ALA A 38 -0.03 8.60 8.19
N ILE A 39 -0.82 9.65 7.94
CA ILE A 39 -1.43 9.88 6.62
C ILE A 39 -0.37 10.32 5.62
N ASP A 40 0.54 11.21 6.02
CA ASP A 40 1.60 11.69 5.14
C ASP A 40 2.48 10.52 4.68
N PHE A 41 2.92 9.67 5.62
CA PHE A 41 3.67 8.44 5.31
C PHE A 41 2.94 7.50 4.33
N LEU A 42 1.66 7.21 4.57
CA LEU A 42 0.89 6.35 3.66
C LEU A 42 0.67 7.00 2.29
N SER A 43 0.49 8.31 2.26
CA SER A 43 0.28 9.08 1.02
C SER A 43 1.55 9.09 0.16
N ASP A 44 2.72 9.23 0.78
CA ASP A 44 4.01 9.22 0.08
C ASP A 44 4.26 7.86 -0.57
N ILE A 45 4.07 6.76 0.17
CA ILE A 45 4.19 5.40 -0.39
C ILE A 45 3.20 5.18 -1.53
N ASN A 46 1.93 5.59 -1.34
CA ASN A 46 0.91 5.44 -2.36
C ASN A 46 1.24 6.25 -3.63
N SER A 47 1.84 7.44 -3.48
CA SER A 47 2.29 8.26 -4.60
C SER A 47 3.38 7.56 -5.41
N ASP A 48 4.44 7.07 -4.75
CA ASP A 48 5.55 6.38 -5.41
C ASP A 48 5.08 5.14 -6.17
N MET A 49 4.18 4.37 -5.56
CA MET A 49 3.58 3.21 -6.19
C MET A 49 2.67 3.56 -7.38
N MET A 50 1.90 4.64 -7.30
CA MET A 50 1.07 5.11 -8.42
C MET A 50 1.94 5.58 -9.59
N LEU A 51 3.04 6.28 -9.32
CA LEU A 51 4.01 6.66 -10.36
C LEU A 51 4.68 5.42 -10.97
N GLY A 52 5.11 4.47 -10.15
CA GLY A 52 5.62 3.17 -10.60
C GLY A 52 4.62 2.40 -11.46
N LEU A 53 3.34 2.40 -11.08
CA LEU A 53 2.25 1.79 -11.86
C LEU A 53 2.10 2.44 -13.23
N GLY A 54 2.10 3.78 -13.29
CA GLY A 54 2.03 4.55 -14.52
C GLY A 54 3.15 4.15 -15.49
N ILE A 55 4.39 4.12 -15.00
CA ILE A 55 5.55 3.75 -15.81
C ILE A 55 5.48 2.28 -16.23
N ALA A 56 5.08 1.37 -15.35
CA ALA A 56 4.93 -0.05 -15.70
C ALA A 56 3.87 -0.27 -16.81
N MET A 57 2.77 0.49 -16.79
CA MET A 57 1.76 0.47 -17.86
C MET A 57 2.31 0.97 -19.20
N GLU A 58 3.07 2.07 -19.19
CA GLU A 58 3.74 2.57 -20.38
C GLU A 58 4.75 1.55 -20.95
N LEU A 59 5.61 0.98 -20.10
CA LEU A 59 6.61 -0.01 -20.52
C LEU A 59 5.97 -1.31 -21.02
N LYS A 60 4.84 -1.74 -20.42
CA LYS A 60 4.05 -2.86 -20.95
C LYS A 60 3.52 -2.55 -22.35
N SER A 61 2.94 -1.36 -22.55
CA SER A 61 2.41 -0.96 -23.86
C SER A 61 3.50 -0.96 -24.92
N ILE A 62 4.71 -0.50 -24.57
CA ILE A 62 5.89 -0.57 -25.44
C ILE A 62 6.20 -2.04 -25.76
N ALA A 63 6.38 -2.90 -24.76
CA ALA A 63 6.72 -4.31 -24.94
C ALA A 63 5.69 -5.07 -25.82
N SER A 64 4.40 -4.84 -25.60
CA SER A 64 3.34 -5.42 -26.45
C SER A 64 3.36 -4.89 -27.89
N GLY A 65 3.74 -3.63 -28.09
CA GLY A 65 3.94 -3.06 -29.43
C GLY A 65 5.07 -3.75 -30.20
N ILE A 66 6.17 -4.11 -29.51
CA ILE A 66 7.30 -4.85 -30.09
C ILE A 66 6.87 -6.27 -30.50
N ASP A 67 6.06 -6.95 -29.70
CA ASP A 67 5.56 -8.29 -30.04
C ASP A 67 4.71 -8.29 -31.33
N SER A 68 3.92 -7.23 -31.53
CA SER A 68 3.08 -7.06 -32.71
C SER A 68 3.82 -6.67 -34.00
N SER A 69 5.12 -6.33 -33.92
CA SER A 69 5.90 -5.90 -35.09
C SER A 69 6.41 -7.05 -35.97
N GLY A 70 6.13 -8.31 -35.59
CA GLY A 70 6.38 -9.48 -36.44
C GLY A 70 7.85 -9.97 -36.48
N ILE A 71 8.71 -9.49 -35.58
CA ILE A 71 10.14 -9.87 -35.52
C ILE A 71 10.28 -11.22 -34.80
N PRO A 72 10.62 -12.33 -35.49
CA PRO A 72 10.48 -13.70 -34.96
C PRO A 72 11.37 -14.02 -33.74
N LEU A 73 12.54 -13.36 -33.62
CA LEU A 73 13.47 -13.54 -32.50
C LEU A 73 13.13 -12.66 -31.28
N VAL A 74 12.29 -11.64 -31.46
CA VAL A 74 11.97 -10.64 -30.44
C VAL A 74 10.60 -10.92 -29.79
N GLY A 75 9.64 -11.48 -30.54
CA GLY A 75 8.28 -11.72 -30.03
C GLY A 75 8.21 -12.59 -28.77
N GLY A 76 8.96 -13.71 -28.72
CA GLY A 76 8.95 -14.60 -27.55
C GLY A 76 9.44 -13.93 -26.26
N VAL A 77 10.46 -13.08 -26.35
CA VAL A 77 11.00 -12.35 -25.19
C VAL A 77 10.16 -11.10 -24.90
N ALA A 78 9.51 -10.50 -25.89
CA ALA A 78 8.56 -9.39 -25.71
C ALA A 78 7.29 -9.83 -24.97
N THR A 79 6.80 -11.02 -25.29
CA THR A 79 5.71 -11.68 -24.55
C THR A 79 6.11 -11.87 -23.08
N GLU A 80 7.31 -12.41 -22.81
CA GLU A 80 7.80 -12.62 -21.45
C GLU A 80 7.92 -11.30 -20.65
N ILE A 81 8.43 -10.25 -21.28
CA ILE A 81 8.54 -8.91 -20.65
C ILE A 81 7.16 -8.31 -20.39
N SER A 82 6.23 -8.43 -21.35
CA SER A 82 4.83 -8.00 -21.19
C SER A 82 4.14 -8.72 -20.02
N ASP A 83 4.40 -10.02 -19.85
CA ASP A 83 3.90 -10.80 -18.72
C ASP A 83 4.49 -10.32 -17.39
N ILE A 84 5.79 -10.01 -17.35
CA ILE A 84 6.46 -9.45 -16.16
C ILE A 84 5.81 -8.12 -15.77
N PHE A 85 5.59 -7.22 -16.72
CA PHE A 85 4.91 -5.95 -16.44
C PHE A 85 3.45 -6.16 -16.06
N THR A 86 2.75 -7.14 -16.63
CA THR A 86 1.37 -7.47 -16.23
C THR A 86 1.31 -7.87 -14.76
N ARG A 87 2.26 -8.71 -14.31
CA ARG A 87 2.39 -9.09 -12.89
C ARG A 87 2.75 -7.87 -12.03
N ALA A 88 3.71 -7.06 -12.47
CA ALA A 88 4.09 -5.81 -11.80
C ALA A 88 2.88 -4.89 -11.55
N ILE A 89 2.10 -4.65 -12.60
CA ILE A 89 0.89 -3.81 -12.58
C ILE A 89 -0.14 -4.39 -11.61
N SER A 90 -0.36 -5.71 -11.66
CA SER A 90 -1.33 -6.38 -10.78
C SER A 90 -0.96 -6.23 -9.31
N TYR A 91 0.32 -6.40 -9.01
CA TYR A 91 0.83 -6.29 -7.64
C TYR A 91 0.89 -4.85 -7.13
N LEU A 92 1.33 -3.90 -7.94
CA LEU A 92 1.29 -2.47 -7.62
C LEU A 92 -0.15 -1.98 -7.42
N THR A 93 -1.08 -2.47 -8.22
CA THR A 93 -2.51 -2.14 -8.05
C THR A 93 -3.04 -2.67 -6.72
N PHE A 94 -2.75 -3.93 -6.39
CA PHE A 94 -3.15 -4.51 -5.12
C PHE A 94 -2.56 -3.75 -3.93
N ALA A 95 -1.26 -3.44 -3.98
CA ALA A 95 -0.56 -2.65 -2.97
C ALA A 95 -1.18 -1.26 -2.75
N ASN A 96 -1.41 -0.52 -3.85
CA ASN A 96 -2.08 0.77 -3.81
C ASN A 96 -3.47 0.70 -3.17
N ILE A 97 -4.27 -0.32 -3.50
CA ILE A 97 -5.59 -0.50 -2.88
C ILE A 97 -5.47 -0.70 -1.37
N VAL A 98 -4.53 -1.54 -0.92
CA VAL A 98 -4.32 -1.80 0.51
C VAL A 98 -3.93 -0.52 1.25
N ILE A 99 -2.97 0.24 0.73
CA ILE A 99 -2.51 1.48 1.34
C ILE A 99 -3.59 2.56 1.31
N ALA A 100 -4.34 2.68 0.21
CA ALA A 100 -5.46 3.61 0.10
C ALA A 100 -6.55 3.32 1.15
N VAL A 101 -6.91 2.04 1.35
CA VAL A 101 -7.86 1.63 2.40
C VAL A 101 -7.34 2.04 3.78
N GLN A 102 -6.06 1.79 4.08
CA GLN A 102 -5.48 2.20 5.36
C GLN A 102 -5.46 3.71 5.53
N THR A 103 -5.14 4.45 4.47
CA THR A 103 -5.15 5.92 4.47
C THR A 103 -6.55 6.44 4.81
N ILE A 104 -7.59 5.87 4.20
CA ILE A 104 -8.98 6.21 4.49
C ILE A 104 -9.31 5.92 5.96
N LEU A 105 -8.96 4.72 6.47
CA LEU A 105 -9.22 4.33 7.85
C LEU A 105 -8.54 5.26 8.87
N VAL A 106 -7.28 5.64 8.63
CA VAL A 106 -6.57 6.61 9.50
C VAL A 106 -7.19 8.00 9.36
N ASN A 107 -7.55 8.42 8.15
CA ASN A 107 -8.16 9.72 7.88
C ASN A 107 -9.54 9.86 8.53
N MET A 108 -10.30 8.77 8.71
CA MET A 108 -11.51 8.77 9.54
C MET A 108 -11.24 9.23 10.97
N GLY A 109 -10.02 9.02 11.51
CA GLY A 109 -9.58 9.54 12.80
C GLY A 109 -9.58 11.08 12.90
N LYS A 110 -9.52 11.81 11.77
CA LYS A 110 -9.67 13.27 11.78
C LYS A 110 -11.09 13.73 12.06
N SER A 111 -12.09 12.88 11.79
CA SER A 111 -13.49 13.22 12.00
C SER A 111 -13.79 13.46 13.48
N LEU A 112 -14.56 14.50 13.75
CA LEU A 112 -14.98 14.87 15.10
C LEU A 112 -15.75 13.75 15.79
N PHE A 113 -16.49 12.93 15.03
CA PHE A 113 -17.18 11.75 15.55
C PHE A 113 -16.22 10.77 16.24
N PHE A 114 -15.14 10.38 15.55
CA PHE A 114 -14.15 9.43 16.09
C PHE A 114 -13.29 10.04 17.19
N LYS A 115 -13.17 11.37 17.24
CA LYS A 115 -12.46 12.09 18.31
C LYS A 115 -13.25 12.17 19.61
N VAL A 116 -14.57 12.34 19.53
CA VAL A 116 -15.45 12.50 20.69
C VAL A 116 -15.89 11.15 21.28
N LEU A 117 -15.98 10.11 20.44
CA LEU A 117 -16.41 8.77 20.83
C LEU A 117 -15.71 8.21 22.09
N PRO A 118 -14.36 8.28 22.21
CA PRO A 118 -13.66 7.79 23.39
C PRO A 118 -14.09 8.53 24.67
N PHE A 119 -14.31 9.84 24.62
CA PHE A 119 -14.74 10.62 25.78
C PHE A 119 -16.17 10.25 26.23
N VAL A 120 -17.08 10.04 25.28
CA VAL A 120 -18.46 9.62 25.57
C VAL A 120 -18.45 8.25 26.27
N PHE A 121 -17.68 7.29 25.76
CA PHE A 121 -17.58 5.97 26.39
C PHE A 121 -16.84 6.00 27.72
N LEU A 122 -15.83 6.85 27.86
CA LEU A 122 -15.12 7.08 29.14
C LEU A 122 -16.10 7.54 30.24
N ILE A 123 -17.00 8.49 29.92
CA ILE A 123 -18.05 8.92 30.85
C ILE A 123 -19.04 7.77 31.12
N GLY A 124 -19.42 7.03 30.07
CA GLY A 124 -20.31 5.87 30.16
C GLY A 124 -19.81 4.75 31.10
N VAL A 125 -18.49 4.63 31.31
CA VAL A 125 -17.91 3.66 32.26
C VAL A 125 -18.37 3.92 33.71
N PHE A 126 -18.69 5.16 34.06
CA PHE A 126 -19.18 5.51 35.41
C PHE A 126 -20.66 5.19 35.62
N LEU A 127 -21.42 4.92 34.55
CA LEU A 127 -22.82 4.52 34.64
C LEU A 127 -22.93 3.03 34.99
N LYS A 128 -23.43 2.72 36.20
CA LYS A 128 -23.51 1.33 36.73
C LYS A 128 -24.17 0.34 35.76
N ASN A 129 -25.22 0.74 35.05
CA ASN A 129 -25.99 -0.14 34.16
C ASN A 129 -25.29 -0.39 32.80
N TYR A 130 -24.39 0.49 32.36
CA TYR A 130 -23.78 0.44 31.02
C TYR A 130 -22.27 0.23 31.04
N ASN A 131 -21.64 0.19 32.21
CA ASN A 131 -20.19 0.11 32.38
C ASN A 131 -19.52 -0.95 31.49
N LYS A 132 -20.02 -2.20 31.48
CA LYS A 132 -19.45 -3.28 30.65
C LYS A 132 -19.45 -2.97 29.16
N ILE A 133 -20.55 -2.40 28.65
CA ILE A 133 -20.72 -2.08 27.23
C ILE A 133 -19.86 -0.86 26.88
N ALA A 134 -19.91 0.19 27.72
CA ALA A 134 -19.11 1.39 27.55
C ALA A 134 -17.60 1.07 27.53
N LEU A 135 -17.13 0.15 28.38
CA LEU A 135 -15.74 -0.28 28.40
C LEU A 135 -15.31 -0.98 27.10
N LYS A 136 -16.14 -1.89 26.57
CA LYS A 136 -15.88 -2.56 25.30
C LYS A 136 -15.82 -1.55 24.15
N LEU A 137 -16.77 -0.62 24.12
CA LEU A 137 -16.84 0.40 23.09
C LEU A 137 -15.70 1.43 23.21
N LEU A 138 -15.27 1.77 24.42
CA LEU A 138 -14.10 2.61 24.67
C LEU A 138 -12.83 1.98 24.10
N ILE A 139 -12.62 0.67 24.34
CA ILE A 139 -11.48 -0.07 23.79
C ILE A 139 -11.48 -0.03 22.26
N ILE A 140 -12.63 -0.29 21.64
CA ILE A 140 -12.78 -0.24 20.18
C ILE A 140 -12.50 1.17 19.66
N ALA A 141 -13.04 2.20 20.32
CA ALA A 141 -12.83 3.59 19.95
C ALA A 141 -11.34 3.97 20.01
N LEU A 142 -10.63 3.57 21.07
CA LEU A 142 -9.20 3.81 21.23
C LEU A 142 -8.33 3.02 20.24
N LEU A 143 -8.75 1.82 19.84
CA LEU A 143 -8.10 1.05 18.77
C LEU A 143 -8.23 1.72 17.41
N ILE A 144 -9.36 2.36 17.14
CA ILE A 144 -9.57 3.11 15.89
C ILE A 144 -8.78 4.44 15.94
N ASN A 145 -8.96 5.23 17.00
CA ASN A 145 -8.29 6.51 17.19
C ASN A 145 -7.84 6.68 18.66
N PRO A 146 -6.53 6.78 18.97
CA PRO A 146 -5.39 6.92 18.07
C PRO A 146 -4.75 5.60 17.58
N GLY A 147 -5.31 4.43 17.90
CA GLY A 147 -4.64 3.14 17.70
C GLY A 147 -4.15 2.87 16.28
N LEU A 148 -4.98 3.10 15.25
CA LEU A 148 -4.56 2.94 13.85
C LEU A 148 -3.38 3.85 13.50
N SER A 149 -3.42 5.10 13.94
CA SER A 149 -2.33 6.05 13.72
C SER A 149 -1.04 5.66 14.45
N MET A 150 -1.14 5.11 15.67
CA MET A 150 0.02 4.56 16.38
C MET A 150 0.65 3.41 15.60
N TYR A 151 -0.18 2.52 15.08
CA TYR A 151 0.29 1.38 14.30
C TYR A 151 1.02 1.82 13.02
N VAL A 152 0.44 2.74 12.24
CA VAL A 152 1.04 3.22 11.00
C VAL A 152 2.34 3.98 11.26
N ASN A 153 2.39 4.85 12.28
CA ASN A 153 3.65 5.49 12.67
C ASN A 153 4.69 4.47 13.18
N GLY A 154 4.24 3.37 13.79
CA GLY A 154 5.11 2.25 14.14
C GLY A 154 5.70 1.57 12.91
N ILE A 155 4.90 1.36 11.85
CA ILE A 155 5.41 0.88 10.56
C ILE A 155 6.41 1.86 9.99
N HIS A 156 6.11 3.16 9.96
CA HIS A 156 7.01 4.19 9.45
C HIS A 156 8.39 4.06 10.12
N TYR A 157 8.41 4.01 11.46
CA TYR A 157 9.63 3.82 12.22
C TYR A 157 10.37 2.51 11.89
N VAL A 158 9.63 1.39 11.77
CA VAL A 158 10.22 0.09 11.40
C VAL A 158 10.79 0.14 9.98
N SER A 159 10.07 0.78 9.05
CA SER A 159 10.48 0.94 7.65
C SER A 159 11.78 1.72 7.55
N ASP A 160 11.88 2.85 8.26
CA ASP A 160 13.10 3.68 8.28
C ASP A 160 14.27 2.94 8.91
N THR A 161 14.03 2.26 10.04
CA THR A 161 15.08 1.54 10.79
C THR A 161 15.61 0.34 10.01
N MET A 162 14.72 -0.40 9.33
CA MET A 162 15.07 -1.60 8.57
C MET A 162 15.38 -1.29 7.09
N GLN A 163 15.30 -0.01 6.67
CA GLN A 163 15.48 0.42 5.29
C GLN A 163 14.62 -0.41 4.31
N LEU A 164 13.36 -0.62 4.67
CA LEU A 164 12.44 -1.40 3.85
C LEU A 164 12.01 -0.58 2.64
N ASP A 165 12.24 -1.14 1.46
CA ASP A 165 11.73 -0.59 0.21
C ASP A 165 10.25 -0.93 0.07
N LEU A 166 9.41 0.11 0.02
CA LEU A 166 7.96 0.05 -0.14
C LEU A 166 7.50 0.56 -1.50
N GLY A 167 8.39 0.64 -2.49
CA GLY A 167 8.05 0.98 -3.87
C GLY A 167 8.95 2.05 -4.50
N SER A 168 9.78 2.72 -3.70
CA SER A 168 10.67 3.79 -4.18
C SER A 168 11.73 3.25 -5.14
N SER A 169 12.44 2.16 -4.79
CA SER A 169 13.48 1.64 -5.71
C SER A 169 12.87 1.03 -6.96
N LEU A 170 11.65 0.48 -6.87
CA LEU A 170 10.92 0.02 -8.06
C LEU A 170 10.54 1.20 -8.97
N HIS A 171 10.02 2.28 -8.39
CA HIS A 171 9.74 3.52 -9.14
C HIS A 171 11.00 4.10 -9.80
N GLU A 172 12.10 4.20 -9.06
CA GLU A 172 13.39 4.67 -9.57
C GLU A 172 13.91 3.79 -10.72
N HIS A 173 13.85 2.46 -10.54
CA HIS A 173 14.33 1.53 -11.55
C HIS A 173 13.47 1.56 -12.83
N LEU A 174 12.15 1.62 -12.69
CA LEU A 174 11.24 1.78 -13.82
C LEU A 174 11.46 3.12 -14.54
N SER A 175 11.67 4.21 -13.78
CA SER A 175 12.00 5.53 -14.33
C SER A 175 13.32 5.51 -15.10
N SER A 176 14.35 4.83 -14.58
CA SER A 176 15.63 4.64 -15.26
C SER A 176 15.48 3.89 -16.59
N ILE A 177 14.67 2.84 -16.62
CA ILE A 177 14.36 2.10 -17.85
C ILE A 177 13.64 2.99 -18.86
N LYS A 178 12.63 3.75 -18.43
CA LYS A 178 11.91 4.70 -19.29
C LYS A 178 12.85 5.75 -19.89
N ASN A 179 13.71 6.35 -19.07
CA ASN A 179 14.65 7.38 -19.51
C ASN A 179 15.66 6.82 -20.51
N LYS A 180 16.25 5.64 -20.23
CA LYS A 180 17.17 4.97 -21.16
C LYS A 180 16.48 4.61 -22.49
N TYR A 181 15.23 4.16 -22.43
CA TYR A 181 14.44 3.90 -23.63
C TYR A 181 14.22 5.16 -24.46
N GLN A 182 13.83 6.28 -23.82
CA GLN A 182 13.64 7.57 -24.51
C GLN A 182 14.94 8.06 -25.15
N GLU A 183 16.06 8.01 -24.44
CA GLU A 183 17.35 8.44 -24.96
C GLU A 183 17.79 7.61 -26.17
N LYS A 184 17.62 6.29 -26.13
CA LYS A 184 17.93 5.42 -27.28
C LYS A 184 16.99 5.69 -28.45
N ARG A 185 15.69 5.90 -28.18
CA ARG A 185 14.72 6.21 -29.23
C ARG A 185 15.05 7.53 -29.94
N GLU A 186 15.40 8.58 -29.21
CA GLU A 186 15.81 9.87 -29.79
C GLU A 186 17.07 9.73 -30.66
N LYS A 187 18.06 8.94 -30.23
CA LYS A 187 19.26 8.65 -31.02
C LYS A 187 18.93 7.91 -32.32
N VAL A 188 18.00 6.97 -32.29
CA VAL A 188 17.53 6.25 -33.47
C VAL A 188 16.78 7.19 -34.41
N GLU A 189 15.84 8.00 -33.89
CA GLU A 189 15.09 8.99 -34.67
C GLU A 189 16.04 9.99 -35.35
N THR A 190 17.04 10.52 -34.63
CA THR A 190 18.05 11.44 -35.18
C THR A 190 18.88 10.76 -36.28
N LYS A 191 19.35 9.52 -36.06
CA LYS A 191 20.06 8.75 -37.10
C LYS A 191 19.19 8.50 -38.33
N GLN A 192 17.89 8.28 -38.15
CA GLN A 192 16.95 8.08 -39.25
C GLN A 192 16.71 9.35 -40.04
N GLU A 193 16.57 10.50 -39.37
CA GLU A 193 16.47 11.80 -40.03
C GLU A 193 17.73 12.12 -40.83
N GLU A 194 18.92 11.93 -40.25
CA GLU A 194 20.19 12.10 -40.96
C GLU A 194 20.32 11.16 -42.17
N ARG A 195 19.87 9.91 -42.06
CA ARG A 195 19.88 8.95 -43.18
C ARG A 195 18.91 9.39 -44.29
N LYS A 196 17.69 9.84 -43.94
CA LYS A 196 16.71 10.36 -44.91
C LYS A 196 17.23 11.60 -45.63
N GLU A 197 17.88 12.52 -44.91
CA GLU A 197 18.52 13.68 -45.51
C GLU A 197 19.65 13.27 -46.47
N LYS A 198 20.55 12.38 -46.05
CA LYS A 198 21.63 11.86 -46.90
C LYS A 198 21.13 11.11 -48.14
N GLN A 199 20.01 10.38 -48.03
CA GLN A 199 19.38 9.72 -49.18
C GLN A 199 18.74 10.75 -50.14
N LEU A 200 18.08 11.78 -49.60
CA LEU A 200 17.53 12.89 -50.38
C LEU A 200 18.62 13.68 -51.11
N GLU A 201 19.76 13.92 -50.48
CA GLU A 201 20.92 14.58 -51.09
C GLU A 201 21.55 13.72 -52.20
N LYS A 202 21.82 12.43 -51.93
CA LYS A 202 22.33 11.50 -52.96
C LYS A 202 21.38 11.34 -54.15
N ALA A 203 20.06 11.39 -53.91
CA ALA A 203 19.06 11.35 -54.98
C ALA A 203 19.03 12.64 -55.82
N LYS A 204 19.31 13.80 -55.21
CA LYS A 204 19.47 15.08 -55.92
C LYS A 204 20.78 15.11 -56.72
N GLU A 205 21.87 14.56 -56.19
CA GLU A 205 23.18 14.50 -56.86
C GLU A 205 23.21 13.55 -58.07
N ARG A 206 22.47 12.42 -58.03
CA ARG A 206 22.38 11.46 -59.14
C ARG A 206 21.53 11.92 -60.34
N GLY A 207 21.12 13.19 -60.39
CA GLY A 207 20.59 13.81 -61.61
C GLY A 207 19.18 13.38 -62.04
N HIS A 208 18.36 12.82 -61.15
CA HIS A 208 16.94 12.54 -61.45
C HIS A 208 16.08 13.81 -61.42
N LYS A 209 16.26 14.68 -62.44
CA LYS A 209 15.43 15.88 -62.68
C LYS A 209 14.05 15.60 -63.28
N GLY A 210 13.59 14.35 -63.38
CA GLY A 210 12.32 14.08 -64.07
C GLY A 210 11.80 12.66 -64.00
N ILE A 211 11.82 12.01 -62.83
CA ILE A 211 11.07 10.76 -62.66
C ILE A 211 9.71 11.11 -62.05
N GLY A 212 8.68 10.99 -62.90
CA GLY A 212 7.31 11.40 -62.63
C GLY A 212 6.73 10.80 -61.36
N VAL A 213 5.84 11.58 -60.75
CA VAL A 213 5.14 11.33 -59.47
C VAL A 213 4.66 9.88 -59.30
N PHE A 214 4.31 9.18 -60.38
CA PHE A 214 3.86 7.78 -60.34
C PHE A 214 4.94 6.76 -59.97
N ARG A 215 6.17 6.88 -60.49
CA ARG A 215 7.25 5.94 -60.15
C ARG A 215 7.82 6.22 -58.75
N LYS A 216 7.67 7.47 -58.28
CA LYS A 216 7.92 7.88 -56.90
C LYS A 216 6.95 7.26 -55.91
N VAL A 217 5.74 6.87 -56.32
CA VAL A 217 4.79 6.16 -55.46
C VAL A 217 5.06 4.67 -55.51
N GLU A 218 5.41 4.11 -56.66
CA GLU A 218 5.72 2.68 -56.81
C GLU A 218 7.05 2.29 -56.16
N ASP A 219 8.16 3.01 -56.42
CA ASP A 219 9.45 2.76 -55.76
C ASP A 219 9.43 3.17 -54.28
N ALA A 220 8.62 4.15 -53.87
CA ALA A 220 8.43 4.47 -52.45
C ALA A 220 7.43 3.55 -51.75
N VAL A 221 6.73 2.66 -52.46
CA VAL A 221 5.95 1.58 -51.86
C VAL A 221 6.79 0.31 -51.81
N VAL A 222 7.55 -0.01 -52.86
CA VAL A 222 8.43 -1.19 -52.92
C VAL A 222 9.63 -1.05 -51.97
N ASN A 223 10.35 0.07 -51.98
CA ASN A 223 11.42 0.31 -50.98
C ASN A 223 10.89 0.63 -49.58
N LYS A 224 9.63 1.06 -49.43
CA LYS A 224 9.01 1.14 -48.09
C LYS A 224 8.74 -0.23 -47.50
N VAL A 225 8.61 -1.30 -48.27
CA VAL A 225 8.25 -2.61 -47.70
C VAL A 225 9.50 -3.39 -47.30
N GLU A 226 10.62 -3.23 -48.01
CA GLU A 226 11.89 -3.91 -47.68
C GLU A 226 12.77 -3.13 -46.68
N ASP A 227 12.87 -1.80 -46.79
CA ASP A 227 13.75 -0.99 -45.91
C ASP A 227 13.07 -0.62 -44.57
N ILE A 228 11.73 -0.57 -44.51
CA ILE A 228 11.02 -0.43 -43.21
C ILE A 228 11.17 -1.70 -42.36
N GLY A 229 11.30 -2.88 -42.98
CA GLY A 229 11.43 -4.14 -42.25
C GLY A 229 12.73 -4.22 -41.43
N VAL A 230 13.83 -3.74 -41.99
CA VAL A 230 15.17 -3.79 -41.35
C VAL A 230 15.42 -2.59 -40.43
N ASP A 231 14.93 -1.39 -40.77
CA ASP A 231 15.17 -0.16 -39.98
C ASP A 231 14.26 -0.03 -38.73
N VAL A 232 13.10 -0.70 -38.72
CA VAL A 232 12.29 -0.86 -37.51
C VAL A 232 12.93 -1.90 -36.60
N GLU A 233 13.56 -2.94 -37.15
CA GLU A 233 14.23 -3.99 -36.38
C GLU A 233 15.38 -3.47 -35.51
N GLU A 234 16.23 -2.59 -36.04
CA GLU A 234 17.44 -2.09 -35.35
C GLU A 234 17.08 -1.17 -34.16
N GLY A 235 16.14 -0.24 -34.37
CA GLY A 235 15.65 0.67 -33.33
C GLY A 235 14.82 -0.02 -32.25
N PHE A 236 14.04 -1.03 -32.63
CA PHE A 236 13.30 -1.86 -31.68
C PHE A 236 14.21 -2.82 -30.92
N SER A 237 15.26 -3.37 -31.54
CA SER A 237 16.23 -4.27 -30.91
C SER A 237 17.01 -3.58 -29.79
N GLU A 238 17.56 -2.38 -30.03
CA GLU A 238 18.33 -1.65 -29.02
C GLU A 238 17.47 -1.21 -27.81
N ALA A 239 16.21 -0.86 -28.07
CA ALA A 239 15.23 -0.47 -27.06
C ALA A 239 14.71 -1.68 -26.27
N PHE A 240 14.57 -2.82 -26.95
CA PHE A 240 14.22 -4.11 -26.37
C PHE A 240 15.30 -4.65 -25.44
N GLU A 241 16.57 -4.44 -25.79
CA GLU A 241 17.71 -4.85 -24.96
C GLU A 241 17.67 -4.19 -23.58
N VAL A 242 17.29 -2.91 -23.51
CA VAL A 242 17.11 -2.18 -22.23
C VAL A 242 16.01 -2.82 -21.37
N LEU A 243 14.90 -3.23 -21.98
CA LEU A 243 13.81 -3.90 -21.28
C LEU A 243 14.21 -5.32 -20.81
N LYS A 244 14.97 -6.03 -21.65
CA LYS A 244 15.47 -7.39 -21.37
C LYS A 244 16.48 -7.40 -20.23
N GLU A 245 17.38 -6.42 -20.18
CA GLU A 245 18.34 -6.26 -19.08
C GLU A 245 17.64 -5.92 -17.75
N GLY A 246 16.62 -5.06 -17.78
CA GLY A 246 15.87 -4.65 -16.60
C GLY A 246 14.96 -5.72 -16.00
N LYS A 247 14.52 -6.72 -16.78
CA LYS A 247 13.43 -7.63 -16.36
C LYS A 247 13.68 -8.39 -15.05
N LYS A 248 14.93 -8.83 -14.82
CA LYS A 248 15.29 -9.62 -13.62
C LYS A 248 15.28 -8.76 -12.37
N GLU A 249 15.80 -7.53 -12.47
CA GLU A 249 15.83 -6.60 -11.35
C GLU A 249 14.43 -6.06 -11.04
N ILE A 250 13.62 -5.76 -12.07
CA ILE A 250 12.20 -5.42 -11.89
C ILE A 250 11.48 -6.50 -11.09
N MET A 251 11.61 -7.78 -11.49
CA MET A 251 10.94 -8.88 -10.79
C MET A 251 11.41 -9.00 -9.33
N LYS A 252 12.70 -8.84 -9.08
CA LYS A 252 13.28 -8.87 -7.73
C LYS A 252 12.74 -7.73 -6.85
N LEU A 253 12.70 -6.51 -7.39
CA LEU A 253 12.18 -5.33 -6.68
C LEU A 253 10.68 -5.47 -6.37
N ILE A 254 9.90 -5.98 -7.32
CA ILE A 254 8.48 -6.28 -7.13
C ILE A 254 8.26 -7.30 -6.00
N ILE A 255 9.00 -8.42 -6.02
CA ILE A 255 8.88 -9.46 -4.99
C ILE A 255 9.26 -8.91 -3.62
N ASN A 256 10.34 -8.12 -3.53
CA ASN A 256 10.80 -7.51 -2.29
C ASN A 256 9.74 -6.54 -1.73
N MET A 257 9.25 -5.63 -2.58
CA MET A 257 8.19 -4.69 -2.23
C MET A 257 6.95 -5.42 -1.73
N ILE A 258 6.42 -6.40 -2.47
CA ILE A 258 5.21 -7.15 -2.07
C ILE A 258 5.44 -7.89 -0.75
N SER A 259 6.60 -8.50 -0.57
CA SER A 259 6.92 -9.22 0.67
C SER A 259 6.88 -8.27 1.86
N ASN A 260 7.51 -7.10 1.72
CA ASN A 260 7.49 -6.04 2.73
C ASN A 260 6.07 -5.56 3.00
N LEU A 261 5.26 -5.35 1.96
CA LEU A 261 3.87 -4.91 2.12
C LEU A 261 2.98 -5.96 2.78
N ILE A 262 3.11 -7.23 2.42
CA ILE A 262 2.36 -8.32 3.07
C ILE A 262 2.75 -8.39 4.54
N VAL A 263 4.04 -8.32 4.85
CA VAL A 263 4.51 -8.36 6.25
C VAL A 263 3.98 -7.15 7.01
N LEU A 264 4.20 -5.94 6.50
CA LEU A 264 3.91 -4.71 7.22
C LEU A 264 2.42 -4.39 7.28
N PHE A 265 1.66 -4.62 6.21
CA PHE A 265 0.28 -4.18 6.06
C PHE A 265 -0.76 -5.32 6.10
N LEU A 266 -0.34 -6.59 6.16
CA LEU A 266 -1.24 -7.74 6.35
C LEU A 266 -0.93 -8.53 7.63
N ILE A 267 0.33 -8.89 7.86
CA ILE A 267 0.73 -9.72 9.02
C ILE A 267 0.86 -8.87 10.29
N LEU A 268 1.61 -7.76 10.23
CA LEU A 268 1.83 -6.86 11.36
C LEU A 268 0.53 -6.22 11.93
N PRO A 269 -0.48 -5.81 11.13
CA PRO A 269 -1.71 -5.26 11.69
C PRO A 269 -2.48 -6.32 12.48
N LEU A 270 -2.53 -7.57 12.00
CA LEU A 270 -3.15 -8.68 12.74
C LEU A 270 -2.44 -8.90 14.08
N LEU A 271 -1.11 -8.89 14.07
CA LEU A 271 -0.31 -8.99 15.29
C LEU A 271 -0.54 -7.79 16.23
N TYR A 272 -0.60 -6.57 15.68
CA TYR A 272 -0.90 -5.35 16.42
C TYR A 272 -2.27 -5.42 17.10
N PHE A 273 -3.33 -5.76 16.35
CA PHE A 273 -4.68 -5.90 16.92
C PHE A 273 -4.74 -7.00 17.97
N TYR A 274 -4.03 -8.11 17.77
CA TYR A 274 -3.95 -9.18 18.75
C TYR A 274 -3.27 -8.71 20.06
N ILE A 275 -2.08 -8.11 19.97
CA ILE A 275 -1.32 -7.62 21.12
C ILE A 275 -2.08 -6.50 21.83
N MET A 276 -2.59 -5.52 21.10
CA MET A 276 -3.35 -4.41 21.69
C MET A 276 -4.65 -4.90 22.32
N SER A 277 -5.38 -5.82 21.69
CA SER A 277 -6.57 -6.43 22.31
C SER A 277 -6.21 -7.16 23.61
N PHE A 278 -5.10 -7.90 23.63
CA PHE A 278 -4.61 -8.56 24.84
C PHE A 278 -4.21 -7.57 25.93
N LEU A 279 -3.41 -6.55 25.60
CA LEU A 279 -2.98 -5.50 26.51
C LEU A 279 -4.19 -4.76 27.08
N LEU A 280 -5.11 -4.31 26.23
CA LEU A 280 -6.33 -3.62 26.66
C LEU A 280 -7.16 -4.56 27.56
N LYS A 281 -7.40 -5.83 27.20
CA LYS A 281 -8.12 -6.76 28.09
C LYS A 281 -7.45 -6.96 29.45
N LYS A 282 -6.11 -7.00 29.49
CA LYS A 282 -5.32 -7.13 30.71
C LYS A 282 -5.38 -5.86 31.56
N PHE A 283 -5.18 -4.68 30.96
CA PHE A 283 -5.25 -3.39 31.64
C PHE A 283 -6.67 -3.08 32.14
N PHE A 284 -7.69 -3.38 31.34
CA PHE A 284 -9.09 -3.19 31.68
C PHE A 284 -9.69 -4.32 32.55
N HIS A 285 -8.87 -5.26 33.05
CA HIS A 285 -9.23 -6.30 34.03
C HIS A 285 -10.54 -7.06 33.70
N PHE A 286 -10.70 -7.48 32.44
CA PHE A 286 -11.90 -8.18 31.98
C PHE A 286 -12.19 -9.47 32.79
N SER A 287 -11.13 -10.09 33.33
CA SER A 287 -11.19 -11.27 34.18
C SER A 287 -11.98 -11.03 35.47
N ARG A 288 -11.84 -9.88 36.16
CA ARG A 288 -12.62 -9.58 37.39
C ARG A 288 -14.11 -9.39 37.10
N LEU A 289 -14.47 -8.84 35.95
CA LEU A 289 -15.88 -8.69 35.55
C LEU A 289 -16.57 -10.05 35.32
N SER A 290 -15.85 -11.02 34.76
CA SER A 290 -16.34 -12.39 34.59
C SER A 290 -16.47 -13.15 35.92
N THR A 291 -15.60 -12.86 36.90
CA THR A 291 -15.66 -13.44 38.24
C THR A 291 -16.84 -12.89 39.05
N ILE A 292 -17.14 -11.59 38.93
CA ILE A 292 -18.31 -10.97 39.57
C ILE A 292 -19.61 -11.52 38.99
N GLU A 293 -19.68 -11.74 37.68
CA GLU A 293 -20.85 -12.32 37.02
C GLU A 293 -21.08 -13.77 37.44
N LYS A 294 -20.02 -14.60 37.45
CA LYS A 294 -20.10 -15.97 37.99
C LYS A 294 -20.46 -16.03 39.47
N ALA A 295 -19.96 -15.09 40.29
CA ALA A 295 -20.27 -15.01 41.72
C ALA A 295 -21.71 -14.53 41.99
N GLN A 296 -22.22 -13.56 41.22
CA GLN A 296 -23.61 -13.12 41.30
C GLN A 296 -24.57 -14.20 40.80
N GLU A 297 -24.24 -14.91 39.72
CA GLU A 297 -25.04 -16.02 39.20
C GLU A 297 -25.07 -17.20 40.19
N ALA A 298 -23.94 -17.49 40.85
CA ALA A 298 -23.88 -18.48 41.92
C ALA A 298 -24.70 -18.07 43.15
N ASN A 299 -24.67 -16.79 43.56
CA ASN A 299 -25.47 -16.29 44.66
C ASN A 299 -26.97 -16.28 44.35
N LEU A 300 -27.38 -15.92 43.13
CA LEU A 300 -28.78 -15.98 42.69
C LEU A 300 -29.29 -17.42 42.62
N LYS A 301 -28.47 -18.37 42.14
CA LYS A 301 -28.80 -19.81 42.18
C LYS A 301 -28.91 -20.35 43.61
N LYS A 302 -28.10 -19.83 44.54
CA LYS A 302 -28.16 -20.20 45.95
C LYS A 302 -29.43 -19.67 46.62
N ILE A 303 -29.76 -18.40 46.41
CA ILE A 303 -31.01 -17.78 46.89
C ILE A 303 -32.24 -18.51 46.33
N GLY A 304 -32.24 -18.86 45.04
CA GLY A 304 -33.34 -19.64 44.44
C GLY A 304 -33.49 -21.05 45.03
N LYS A 305 -32.39 -21.69 45.44
CA LYS A 305 -32.44 -22.97 46.18
C LYS A 305 -32.94 -22.79 47.62
N ASP A 306 -32.50 -21.75 48.30
CA ASP A 306 -32.88 -21.50 49.69
C ASP A 306 -34.38 -21.18 49.82
N ILE A 307 -34.95 -20.45 48.84
CA ILE A 307 -36.39 -20.17 48.75
C ILE A 307 -37.20 -21.46 48.51
N ASN A 308 -36.74 -22.34 47.62
CA ASN A 308 -37.43 -23.62 47.36
C ASN A 308 -37.33 -24.61 48.54
N ASN A 309 -36.33 -24.47 49.40
CA ASN A 309 -36.16 -25.31 50.59
C ASN A 309 -36.91 -24.79 51.83
N THR A 310 -37.44 -23.56 51.80
CA THR A 310 -38.24 -22.99 52.90
C THR A 310 -39.76 -23.10 52.68
N SER A 311 -40.18 -23.62 51.53
CA SER A 311 -41.59 -23.84 51.17
C SER A 311 -42.07 -25.29 51.39
N VAL A 312 -41.58 -25.96 52.44
CA VAL A 312 -42.06 -27.28 52.92
C VAL A 312 -42.58 -27.13 54.33
#